data_AF-A0A108EI09-F1
#
_entry.id   AF-A0A108EI09-F1
#
_cell.length_a   1.000
_cell.length_b   1.000
_cell.length_c   1.000
_cell.angle_alpha   90.00
_cell.angle_beta   90.00
_cell.angle_gamma   90.00
#
_symmetry.space_group_name_H-M   'P 1'
#
loop_
_entity.id
_entity.type
_entity.pdbx_description
1 polymer ?
#
loop_
_entity_poly.entity_id
_entity_poly.type
_entity_poly.pdbx_seq_one_letter_code
_entity_poly.pdbx_strand_id
1 'polypeptide(L)'
;MSSNEAKRLGGHVRDSEKGKGTLIIRPMVLKDKAGDSAGGEAPERGKEKEKKPRMFFVSHFVYNEAQIDGLPVREQARSIEIPTIESAEAILQAMREDGMGYIEPSPDGRAYYRPSTDSTSMPAKSTFASQYDFYATLMHELGHATMGKDRVARNATHYATEELRAEMAATLTCAELGLPRLEGQLENHAAYLQSWLREFADKKHKLVSVASDAQRIADWLIERAGSKVVARDDEMAVG
;
A
#
# COMPACT_ATOMS: atom_id res chain seq x y z
N MET A 1 -0.08 -1.28 18.80
CA MET A 1 0.98 -2.07 19.49
C MET A 1 0.44 -3.41 19.98
N SER A 2 1.29 -4.40 20.29
CA SER A 2 0.81 -5.68 20.86
C SER A 2 0.41 -5.57 22.34
N SER A 3 -0.38 -6.51 22.86
CA SER A 3 -0.75 -6.51 24.31
C SER A 3 0.47 -6.64 25.23
N ASN A 4 1.48 -7.41 24.82
CA ASN A 4 2.72 -7.56 25.59
C ASN A 4 3.56 -6.29 25.59
N GLU A 5 3.56 -5.57 24.47
CA GLU A 5 4.23 -4.27 24.33
C GLU A 5 3.53 -3.19 25.16
N ALA A 6 2.19 -3.17 25.17
CA ALA A 6 1.41 -2.29 26.05
C ALA A 6 1.77 -2.47 27.52
N LYS A 7 1.80 -3.73 27.99
CA LYS A 7 2.19 -4.07 29.37
C LYS A 7 3.60 -3.61 29.71
N ARG A 8 4.56 -3.76 28.79
CA ARG A 8 5.93 -3.27 28.97
C ARG A 8 6.01 -1.75 29.13
N LEU A 9 5.09 -1.03 28.50
CA LEU A 9 4.98 0.42 28.58
C LEU A 9 4.06 0.89 29.73
N GLY A 10 3.62 -0.02 30.62
CA GLY A 10 2.73 0.31 31.74
C GLY A 10 1.24 0.38 31.38
N GLY A 11 0.88 0.17 30.11
CA GLY A 11 -0.50 0.15 29.64
C GLY A 11 -1.13 -1.24 29.66
N HIS A 12 -2.46 -1.29 29.55
CA HIS A 12 -3.21 -2.53 29.44
C HIS A 12 -4.38 -2.37 28.46
N VAL A 13 -4.58 -3.39 27.62
CA VAL A 13 -5.73 -3.43 26.71
C VAL A 13 -7.00 -3.55 27.55
N ARG A 14 -7.98 -2.68 27.31
CA ARG A 14 -9.27 -2.71 28.01
C ARG A 14 -9.95 -4.07 27.85
N ASP A 15 -10.62 -4.53 28.89
CA ASP A 15 -11.29 -5.84 28.87
C ASP A 15 -12.34 -5.95 27.76
N SER A 16 -13.06 -4.86 27.47
CA SER A 16 -14.04 -4.77 26.38
C SER A 16 -13.42 -4.82 24.98
N GLU A 17 -12.11 -4.60 24.86
CA GLU A 17 -11.37 -4.55 23.59
C GLU A 17 -10.57 -5.82 23.31
N LYS A 18 -10.54 -6.77 24.26
CA LYS A 18 -9.90 -8.08 24.06
C LYS A 18 -10.54 -8.81 22.87
N GLY A 19 -9.69 -9.25 21.93
CA GLY A 19 -10.14 -9.92 20.71
C GLY A 19 -10.60 -8.98 19.58
N LYS A 20 -10.70 -7.67 19.83
CA LYS A 20 -10.96 -6.63 18.81
C LYS A 20 -9.68 -5.98 18.27
N GLY A 21 -8.55 -6.68 18.40
CA GLY A 21 -7.28 -6.23 17.86
C GLY A 21 -7.25 -6.39 16.33
N THR A 22 -6.44 -5.56 15.68
CA THR A 22 -6.09 -5.73 14.26
C THR A 22 -5.09 -6.88 14.13
N LEU A 23 -5.39 -7.84 13.25
CA LEU A 23 -4.47 -8.94 12.95
C LEU A 23 -3.40 -8.48 11.94
N ILE A 24 -2.14 -8.48 12.36
CA ILE A 24 -0.99 -8.30 11.46
C ILE A 24 -0.43 -9.68 11.12
N ILE A 25 -0.25 -9.95 9.82
CA ILE A 25 0.37 -11.18 9.31
C ILE A 25 1.70 -10.79 8.66
N ARG A 26 2.82 -11.30 9.18
CA ARG A 26 4.16 -11.05 8.66
C ARG A 26 4.77 -12.33 8.09
N PRO A 27 5.23 -12.35 6.83
CA PRO A 27 6.01 -13.46 6.32
C PRO A 27 7.39 -13.48 7.00
N MET A 28 7.81 -14.65 7.46
CA MET A 28 9.13 -14.87 8.04
C MET A 28 9.82 -16.01 7.29
N VAL A 29 11.12 -15.82 7.04
CA VAL A 29 11.98 -16.83 6.41
C VAL A 29 12.94 -17.34 7.47
N LEU A 30 12.82 -18.62 7.83
CA LEU A 30 13.85 -19.28 8.64
C LEU A 30 15.02 -19.57 7.70
N LYS A 31 16.18 -18.99 8.01
CA LYS A 31 17.44 -19.56 7.56
C LYS A 31 17.74 -20.74 8.48
N ASP A 32 17.78 -21.94 7.92
CA ASP A 32 18.26 -23.10 8.66
C ASP A 32 19.69 -22.79 9.14
N LYS A 33 19.94 -22.86 10.46
CA LYS A 33 21.30 -22.87 10.97
C LYS A 33 21.93 -24.19 10.54
N ALA A 34 23.00 -24.14 9.75
CA ALA A 34 23.85 -25.29 9.52
C ALA A 34 24.35 -25.79 10.89
N GLY A 35 23.87 -26.95 11.33
CA GLY A 35 24.22 -27.55 12.61
C GLY A 35 25.56 -28.26 12.52
N ASP A 36 26.43 -27.95 13.47
CA ASP A 36 27.70 -28.60 13.73
C ASP A 36 27.55 -30.11 13.99
N SER A 37 28.27 -30.88 13.16
CA SER A 37 28.96 -32.17 13.33
C SER A 37 28.67 -33.09 14.52
N ALA A 38 28.37 -34.37 14.23
CA ALA A 38 29.03 -35.52 14.87
C ALA A 38 28.83 -36.85 14.09
N GLY A 39 29.91 -37.37 13.50
CA GLY A 39 30.20 -38.82 13.43
C GLY A 39 29.82 -39.60 12.16
N GLY A 40 30.84 -40.00 11.39
CA GLY A 40 30.92 -41.34 10.77
C GLY A 40 30.59 -41.48 9.28
N GLU A 41 31.66 -41.66 8.50
CA GLU A 41 31.76 -42.32 7.18
C GLU A 41 31.00 -41.76 5.96
N ALA A 42 31.78 -41.44 4.92
CA ALA A 42 31.27 -41.17 3.58
C ALA A 42 30.74 -42.47 2.94
N PRO A 43 29.60 -42.44 2.22
CA PRO A 43 29.75 -42.47 0.77
C PRO A 43 28.70 -41.70 -0.06
N GLU A 44 29.12 -41.49 -1.30
CA GLU A 44 28.39 -41.22 -2.55
C GLU A 44 27.72 -39.87 -2.84
N ARG A 45 28.15 -39.34 -3.98
CA ARG A 45 27.83 -38.08 -4.64
C ARG A 45 26.40 -38.12 -5.21
N GLY A 46 25.40 -38.00 -4.35
CA GLY A 46 24.02 -37.73 -4.70
C GLY A 46 23.74 -36.22 -4.72
N LYS A 47 23.08 -35.71 -5.77
CA LYS A 47 22.72 -34.29 -5.96
C LYS A 47 22.17 -33.65 -4.66
N GLU A 48 22.90 -32.70 -4.09
CA GLU A 48 22.37 -31.81 -3.05
C GLU A 48 21.19 -31.04 -3.64
N LYS A 49 19.96 -31.41 -3.26
CA LYS A 49 18.80 -30.56 -3.46
C LYS A 49 18.97 -29.37 -2.52
N GLU A 50 19.27 -28.19 -3.06
CA GLU A 50 19.14 -26.94 -2.32
C GLU A 50 17.78 -26.93 -1.61
N LYS A 51 17.79 -27.01 -0.27
CA LYS A 51 16.58 -26.96 0.52
C LYS A 51 16.02 -25.54 0.37
N LYS A 52 14.92 -25.41 -0.38
CA LYS A 52 14.22 -24.13 -0.54
C LYS A 52 13.89 -23.58 0.85
N PRO A 53 14.16 -22.29 1.13
CA PRO A 53 13.89 -21.69 2.43
C PRO A 53 12.40 -21.85 2.76
N ARG A 54 12.12 -22.31 3.97
CA ARG A 54 10.75 -22.44 4.46
C ARG A 54 10.23 -21.07 4.86
N MET A 55 9.18 -20.62 4.19
CA MET A 55 8.42 -19.43 4.57
C MET A 55 7.26 -19.85 5.48
N PHE A 56 7.12 -19.17 6.62
CA PHE A 56 5.97 -19.32 7.52
C PHE A 56 5.47 -17.92 7.87
N PHE A 57 4.17 -17.84 8.13
CA PHE A 57 3.50 -16.60 8.48
C PHE A 57 3.38 -16.53 10.00
N VAL A 58 3.81 -15.42 10.57
CA VAL A 58 3.57 -15.13 11.98
C VAL A 58 2.45 -14.11 12.06
N SER A 59 1.43 -14.42 12.84
CA SER A 59 0.30 -13.52 13.07
C SER A 59 0.30 -13.00 14.51
N HIS A 60 0.07 -11.70 14.66
CA HIS A 60 -0.03 -11.04 15.96
C HIS A 60 -1.21 -10.08 15.96
N PHE A 61 -1.94 -10.04 17.07
CA PHE A 61 -2.93 -9.00 17.31
C PHE A 61 -2.26 -7.74 17.86
N VAL A 62 -2.55 -6.61 17.22
CA VAL A 62 -2.19 -5.29 17.72
C VAL A 62 -3.44 -4.48 18.01
N TYR A 63 -3.31 -3.54 18.95
CA TYR A 63 -4.37 -2.67 19.42
C TYR A 63 -3.96 -1.22 19.16
N ASN A 64 -4.94 -0.39 18.78
CA ASN A 64 -4.77 1.05 18.69
C ASN A 64 -4.52 1.64 20.10
N GLU A 65 -3.83 2.78 20.20
CA GLU A 65 -3.59 3.43 21.50
C GLU A 65 -4.89 3.76 22.23
N ALA A 66 -5.95 4.14 21.49
CA ALA A 66 -7.28 4.37 22.05
C ALA A 66 -7.94 3.12 22.66
N GLN A 67 -7.40 1.92 22.45
CA GLN A 67 -7.90 0.66 23.04
C GLN A 67 -7.13 0.27 24.32
N ILE A 68 -6.15 1.07 24.74
CA ILE A 68 -5.20 0.73 25.81
C ILE A 68 -5.24 1.83 26.87
N ASP A 69 -5.52 1.45 28.12
CA ASP A 69 -5.50 2.35 29.27
C ASP A 69 -4.12 2.34 29.94
N GLY A 70 -3.73 3.46 30.55
CA GLY A 70 -2.50 3.57 31.36
C GLY A 70 -1.20 3.72 30.55
N LEU A 71 -1.27 3.96 29.23
CA LEU A 71 -0.09 4.31 28.47
C LEU A 71 0.44 5.69 28.89
N PRO A 72 1.76 5.88 28.97
CA PRO A 72 2.35 7.20 29.14
C PRO A 72 1.94 8.07 27.94
N VAL A 73 1.60 9.32 28.21
CA VAL A 73 1.32 10.30 27.15
C VAL A 73 2.57 10.40 26.29
N ARG A 74 2.47 9.91 25.06
CA ARG A 74 3.48 10.18 24.04
C ARG A 74 3.20 11.57 23.51
N GLU A 75 4.24 12.38 23.35
CA GLU A 75 4.17 13.43 22.32
C GLU A 75 3.75 12.70 21.05
N GLN A 76 2.60 13.09 20.46
CA GLN A 76 2.18 12.53 19.18
C GLN A 76 3.40 12.59 18.27
N ALA A 77 3.85 11.42 17.80
CA ALA A 77 4.92 11.36 16.83
C ALA A 77 4.54 12.37 15.75
N ARG A 78 5.45 13.33 15.52
CA ARG A 78 5.26 14.52 14.67
C ARG A 78 4.27 14.17 13.58
N SER A 79 3.21 14.98 13.43
CA SER A 79 2.55 15.07 12.14
C SER A 79 3.68 15.15 11.14
N ILE A 80 3.83 14.16 10.28
CA ILE A 80 4.62 14.37 9.09
C ILE A 80 3.77 15.40 8.34
N GLU A 81 3.99 16.68 8.63
CA GLU A 81 3.69 17.73 7.69
C GLU A 81 4.61 17.41 6.53
N ILE A 82 4.16 16.56 5.62
CA ILE A 82 3.88 16.94 4.24
C ILE A 82 2.85 15.96 3.68
N PRO A 83 1.61 16.45 3.49
CA PRO A 83 0.76 15.81 2.52
C PRO A 83 -0.08 16.84 1.73
N THR A 84 0.30 17.13 0.50
CA THR A 84 -0.34 18.19 -0.29
C THR A 84 -0.62 17.78 -1.73
N ILE A 85 -1.42 18.60 -2.41
CA ILE A 85 -1.71 18.49 -3.84
C ILE A 85 -0.41 18.41 -4.67
N GLU A 86 0.61 19.15 -4.26
CA GLU A 86 1.93 19.15 -4.88
C GLU A 86 2.58 17.76 -4.89
N SER A 87 2.39 16.95 -3.85
CA SER A 87 2.90 15.57 -3.82
C SER A 87 2.16 14.70 -4.83
N ALA A 88 0.83 14.82 -4.94
CA ALA A 88 0.05 14.09 -5.93
C ALA A 88 0.44 14.49 -7.37
N GLU A 89 0.68 15.77 -7.60
CA GLU A 89 1.20 16.29 -8.87
C GLU A 89 2.63 15.79 -9.16
N ALA A 90 3.48 15.67 -8.13
CA ALA A 90 4.83 15.11 -8.28
C ALA A 90 4.81 13.65 -8.72
N ILE A 91 3.89 12.83 -8.21
CA ILE A 91 3.69 11.45 -8.67
C ILE A 91 3.30 11.45 -10.14
N LEU A 92 2.31 12.26 -10.53
CA LEU A 92 1.89 12.36 -11.93
C LEU A 92 3.06 12.77 -12.84
N GLN A 93 3.82 13.78 -12.42
CA GLN A 93 4.98 14.25 -13.17
C GLN A 93 6.04 13.15 -13.32
N ALA A 94 6.38 12.42 -12.27
CA ALA A 94 7.32 11.32 -12.33
C ALA A 94 6.84 10.20 -13.27
N MET A 95 5.55 9.87 -13.26
CA MET A 95 4.97 8.88 -14.18
C MET A 95 5.09 9.32 -15.64
N ARG A 96 4.91 10.61 -15.91
CA ARG A 96 5.07 11.18 -17.26
C ARG A 96 6.51 11.16 -17.73
N GLU A 97 7.46 11.42 -16.83
CA GLU A 97 8.89 11.34 -17.14
C GLU A 97 9.36 9.92 -17.41
N ASP A 98 8.74 8.91 -16.77
CA ASP A 98 8.92 7.50 -17.11
C ASP A 98 8.29 7.12 -18.47
N GLY A 99 7.72 8.08 -19.20
CA GLY A 99 7.14 7.88 -20.53
C GLY A 99 5.66 7.55 -20.56
N MET A 100 4.96 7.54 -19.41
CA MET A 100 3.51 7.34 -19.40
C MET A 100 2.81 8.53 -20.06
N GLY A 101 1.92 8.27 -21.02
CA GLY A 101 1.07 9.30 -21.60
C GLY A 101 0.08 9.86 -20.59
N TYR A 102 -0.21 11.15 -20.68
CA TYR A 102 -1.23 11.80 -19.85
C TYR A 102 -2.11 12.72 -20.70
N ILE A 103 -3.42 12.56 -20.60
CA ILE A 103 -4.41 13.28 -21.39
C ILE A 103 -5.44 13.91 -20.45
N GLU A 104 -5.40 15.24 -20.33
CA GLU A 104 -6.41 16.05 -19.65
C GLU A 104 -6.70 17.30 -20.49
N PRO A 105 -7.96 17.58 -20.87
CA PRO A 105 -9.15 16.77 -20.61
C PRO A 105 -9.22 15.51 -21.50
N SER A 106 -9.82 14.45 -20.97
CA SER A 106 -10.07 13.22 -21.72
C SER A 106 -11.10 13.43 -22.84
N PRO A 107 -10.94 12.79 -24.02
CA PRO A 107 -11.82 13.03 -25.17
C PRO A 107 -13.29 12.61 -24.95
N ASP A 108 -13.53 11.63 -24.08
CA ASP A 108 -14.85 11.07 -23.80
C ASP A 108 -15.37 11.46 -22.40
N GLY A 109 -14.67 12.35 -21.70
CA GLY A 109 -15.04 12.82 -20.37
C GLY A 109 -14.93 11.75 -19.27
N ARG A 110 -14.20 10.65 -19.51
CA ARG A 110 -14.00 9.58 -18.51
C ARG A 110 -12.56 9.52 -18.02
N ALA A 111 -12.38 8.99 -16.82
CA ALA A 111 -11.07 8.59 -16.30
C ALA A 111 -10.81 7.13 -16.66
N TYR A 112 -9.61 6.83 -17.13
CA TYR A 112 -9.12 5.47 -17.33
C TYR A 112 -7.61 5.44 -17.62
N TYR A 113 -6.95 4.36 -17.19
CA TYR A 113 -5.66 3.94 -17.73
C TYR A 113 -5.85 2.99 -18.93
N ARG A 114 -5.08 3.22 -20.01
CA ARG A 114 -5.07 2.41 -21.21
C ARG A 114 -3.74 1.65 -21.34
N PRO A 115 -3.71 0.34 -21.06
CA PRO A 115 -2.48 -0.46 -21.14
C PRO A 115 -1.85 -0.51 -22.55
N SER A 116 -2.66 -0.50 -23.61
CA SER A 116 -2.17 -0.64 -24.99
C SER A 116 -1.33 0.55 -25.47
N THR A 117 -1.52 1.72 -24.87
CA THR A 117 -0.82 2.96 -25.21
C THR A 117 -0.03 3.52 -24.03
N ASP A 118 0.00 2.79 -22.91
CA ASP A 118 0.57 3.23 -21.63
C ASP A 118 0.20 4.68 -21.29
N SER A 119 -1.10 4.98 -21.27
CA SER A 119 -1.58 6.34 -21.05
C SER A 119 -2.76 6.43 -20.09
N THR A 120 -2.72 7.46 -19.24
CA THR A 120 -3.80 7.81 -18.32
C THR A 120 -4.60 8.98 -18.90
N SER A 121 -5.91 8.81 -19.01
CA SER A 121 -6.85 9.85 -19.42
C SER A 121 -7.65 10.31 -18.21
N MET A 122 -7.80 11.62 -18.04
CA MET A 122 -8.57 12.23 -16.94
C MET A 122 -9.52 13.29 -17.48
N PRO A 123 -10.78 13.36 -17.00
CA PRO A 123 -11.65 14.50 -17.26
C PRO A 123 -11.00 15.81 -16.76
N ALA A 124 -11.45 16.96 -17.27
CA ALA A 124 -10.94 18.25 -16.77
C ALA A 124 -11.12 18.34 -15.26
N LYS A 125 -10.11 18.82 -14.52
CA LYS A 125 -10.18 19.03 -13.06
C LYS A 125 -11.46 19.75 -12.60
N SER A 126 -11.93 20.72 -13.38
CA SER A 126 -13.15 21.49 -13.10
C SER A 126 -14.46 20.68 -13.13
N THR A 127 -14.45 19.45 -13.64
CA THR A 127 -15.62 18.56 -13.68
C THR A 127 -15.78 17.72 -12.41
N PHE A 128 -14.78 17.69 -11.54
CA PHE A 128 -14.82 16.98 -10.27
C PHE A 128 -15.43 17.86 -9.18
N ALA A 129 -16.16 17.24 -8.24
CA ALA A 129 -16.81 17.95 -7.14
C ALA A 129 -15.81 18.55 -6.13
N SER A 130 -14.61 17.97 -6.04
CA SER A 130 -13.52 18.47 -5.22
C SER A 130 -12.16 18.10 -5.79
N GLN A 131 -11.10 18.76 -5.28
CA GLN A 131 -9.72 18.37 -5.58
C GLN A 131 -9.43 16.94 -5.09
N TYR A 132 -10.01 16.53 -3.96
CA TYR A 132 -9.87 15.16 -3.47
C TYR A 132 -10.41 14.15 -4.47
N ASP A 133 -11.60 14.37 -5.02
CA ASP A 133 -12.20 13.43 -5.98
C ASP A 133 -11.32 13.30 -7.22
N PHE A 134 -10.77 14.42 -7.70
CA PHE A 134 -9.83 14.39 -8.83
C PHE A 134 -8.59 13.56 -8.53
N TYR A 135 -7.89 13.83 -7.43
CA TYR A 135 -6.64 13.13 -7.12
C TYR A 135 -6.88 11.69 -6.68
N ALA A 136 -7.98 11.37 -6.02
CA ALA A 136 -8.36 9.99 -5.70
C ALA A 136 -8.59 9.18 -6.98
N THR A 137 -9.34 9.73 -7.94
CA THR A 137 -9.51 9.10 -9.25
C THR A 137 -8.19 9.00 -10.00
N LEU A 138 -7.34 10.03 -9.97
CA LEU A 138 -6.01 9.96 -10.58
C LEU A 138 -5.17 8.84 -9.97
N MET A 139 -5.08 8.75 -8.65
CA MET A 139 -4.30 7.70 -7.97
C MET A 139 -4.84 6.30 -8.28
N HIS A 140 -6.15 6.16 -8.47
CA HIS A 140 -6.74 4.91 -8.94
C HIS A 140 -6.19 4.52 -10.33
N GLU A 141 -6.24 5.44 -11.29
CA GLU A 141 -5.72 5.16 -12.65
C GLU A 141 -4.20 4.95 -12.68
N LEU A 142 -3.44 5.71 -11.89
CA LEU A 142 -2.01 5.47 -11.72
C LEU A 142 -1.73 4.11 -11.07
N GLY A 143 -2.61 3.68 -10.16
CA GLY A 143 -2.62 2.33 -9.59
C GLY A 143 -2.66 1.27 -10.68
N HIS A 144 -3.54 1.41 -11.67
CA HIS A 144 -3.56 0.54 -12.86
C HIS A 144 -2.30 0.68 -13.71
N ALA A 145 -1.80 1.90 -13.90
CA ALA A 145 -0.59 2.14 -14.67
C ALA A 145 0.61 1.34 -14.13
N THR A 146 0.71 1.13 -12.81
CA THR A 146 1.80 0.33 -12.22
C THR A 146 1.85 -1.15 -12.65
N MET A 147 0.85 -1.66 -13.37
CA MET A 147 0.91 -3.00 -14.00
C MET A 147 1.97 -3.13 -15.10
N GLY A 148 2.47 -2.01 -15.64
CA GLY A 148 3.55 -2.00 -16.64
C GLY A 148 4.78 -2.81 -16.19
N LYS A 149 5.44 -3.47 -17.14
CA LYS A 149 6.55 -4.40 -16.86
C LYS A 149 7.75 -3.74 -16.15
N ASP A 150 7.95 -2.44 -16.34
CA ASP A 150 9.05 -1.67 -15.76
C ASP A 150 8.64 -0.92 -14.47
N ARG A 151 7.47 -1.24 -13.90
CA ARG A 151 6.92 -0.63 -12.68
C ARG A 151 6.80 -1.70 -11.59
N VAL A 152 5.67 -1.74 -10.87
CA VAL A 152 5.40 -2.78 -9.85
C VAL A 152 5.28 -4.17 -10.49
N ALA A 153 4.84 -4.23 -11.75
CA ALA A 153 4.74 -5.43 -12.59
C ALA A 153 4.03 -6.61 -11.89
N ARG A 154 2.78 -6.86 -12.27
CA ARG A 154 1.97 -7.96 -11.73
C ARG A 154 1.21 -8.69 -12.83
N ASN A 155 0.87 -9.95 -12.56
CA ASN A 155 0.09 -10.76 -13.50
C ASN A 155 -1.33 -10.23 -13.63
N ALA A 156 -1.83 -10.23 -14.87
CA ALA A 156 -3.25 -9.99 -15.14
C ALA A 156 -4.12 -10.97 -14.33
N THR A 157 -5.25 -10.48 -13.84
CA THR A 157 -6.15 -11.22 -12.97
C THR A 157 -7.60 -10.90 -13.31
N HIS A 158 -8.55 -11.41 -12.52
CA HIS A 158 -9.95 -11.08 -12.67
C HIS A 158 -10.19 -9.58 -12.48
N TYR A 159 -11.04 -8.99 -13.32
CA TYR A 159 -11.31 -7.54 -13.37
C TYR A 159 -11.54 -6.95 -11.97
N ALA A 160 -12.48 -7.51 -11.20
CA ALA A 160 -12.81 -7.02 -9.87
C ALA A 160 -11.65 -7.11 -8.85
N THR A 161 -10.71 -8.03 -9.05
CA THR A 161 -9.50 -8.12 -8.21
C THR A 161 -8.54 -6.98 -8.51
N GLU A 162 -8.38 -6.62 -9.78
CA GLU A 162 -7.50 -5.52 -10.16
C GLU A 162 -8.08 -4.16 -9.78
N GLU A 163 -9.38 -3.97 -9.95
CA GLU A 163 -10.11 -2.78 -9.48
C GLU A 163 -10.00 -2.60 -7.96
N LEU A 164 -10.19 -3.68 -7.19
CA LEU A 164 -10.04 -3.60 -5.73
C LEU A 164 -8.60 -3.24 -5.33
N ARG A 165 -7.58 -3.74 -6.06
CA ARG A 165 -6.19 -3.33 -5.82
C ARG A 165 -5.98 -1.85 -6.09
N ALA A 166 -6.44 -1.36 -7.23
CA ALA A 166 -6.30 0.04 -7.62
C ALA A 166 -7.02 0.97 -6.63
N GLU A 167 -8.23 0.63 -6.21
CA GLU A 167 -9.01 1.41 -5.25
C GLU A 167 -8.38 1.42 -3.85
N MET A 168 -7.89 0.26 -3.37
CA MET A 168 -7.17 0.19 -2.10
C MET A 168 -5.85 0.96 -2.17
N ALA A 169 -5.12 0.87 -3.28
CA ALA A 169 -3.87 1.61 -3.47
C ALA A 169 -4.13 3.12 -3.49
N ALA A 170 -5.13 3.58 -4.25
CA ALA A 170 -5.53 4.99 -4.29
C ALA A 170 -5.89 5.51 -2.89
N THR A 171 -6.65 4.72 -2.13
CA THR A 171 -7.03 5.06 -0.75
C THR A 171 -5.80 5.20 0.15
N LEU A 172 -4.87 4.23 0.09
CA LEU A 172 -3.62 4.25 0.87
C LEU A 172 -2.74 5.44 0.48
N THR A 173 -2.53 5.66 -0.81
CA THR A 173 -1.75 6.79 -1.32
C THR A 173 -2.37 8.12 -0.91
N CYS A 174 -3.67 8.32 -1.09
CA CYS A 174 -4.33 9.57 -0.70
C CYS A 174 -4.27 9.82 0.81
N ALA A 175 -4.31 8.75 1.63
CA ALA A 175 -4.18 8.86 3.08
C ALA A 175 -2.76 9.27 3.48
N GLU A 176 -1.73 8.67 2.86
CA GLU A 176 -0.33 9.04 3.13
C GLU A 176 0.00 10.44 2.61
N LEU A 177 -0.53 10.80 1.43
CA LEU A 177 -0.48 12.14 0.88
C LEU A 177 -1.46 13.11 1.56
N GLY A 178 -2.13 12.70 2.65
CA GLY A 178 -3.03 13.48 3.51
C GLY A 178 -3.94 14.44 2.75
N LEU A 179 -4.44 13.98 1.60
CA LEU A 179 -5.37 14.74 0.79
C LEU A 179 -6.66 14.93 1.58
N PRO A 180 -7.17 16.16 1.70
CA PRO A 180 -8.30 16.46 2.58
C PRO A 180 -9.56 15.78 2.05
N ARG A 181 -10.02 14.74 2.74
CA ARG A 181 -11.26 14.03 2.44
C ARG A 181 -12.44 14.77 3.08
N LEU A 182 -13.48 15.06 2.29
CA LEU A 182 -14.74 15.62 2.78
C LEU A 182 -15.64 14.51 3.37
N GLU A 183 -16.41 14.86 4.38
CA GLU A 183 -17.44 13.99 4.95
C GLU A 183 -18.49 13.65 3.88
N GLY A 184 -18.80 12.36 3.68
CA GLY A 184 -19.71 11.86 2.62
C GLY A 184 -19.01 11.20 1.42
N GLN A 185 -17.71 11.44 1.19
CA GLN A 185 -16.99 10.77 0.08
C GLN A 185 -16.85 9.26 0.28
N LEU A 186 -16.76 8.79 1.53
CA LEU A 186 -16.73 7.36 1.88
C LEU A 186 -17.94 6.57 1.38
N GLU A 187 -19.11 7.20 1.33
CA GLU A 187 -20.37 6.57 0.93
C GLU A 187 -20.43 6.33 -0.58
N ASN A 188 -19.83 7.24 -1.37
CA ASN A 188 -19.74 7.11 -2.82
C ASN A 188 -18.85 5.91 -3.23
N HIS A 189 -17.74 5.67 -2.53
CA HIS A 189 -16.87 4.51 -2.80
C HIS A 189 -17.48 3.16 -2.37
N ALA A 190 -18.39 3.17 -1.39
CA ALA A 190 -18.96 1.95 -0.82
C ALA A 190 -19.87 1.16 -1.77
N ALA A 191 -20.55 1.84 -2.71
CA ALA A 191 -21.47 1.19 -3.66
C ALA A 191 -20.77 0.20 -4.60
N TYR A 192 -19.55 0.53 -5.04
CA TYR A 192 -18.76 -0.33 -5.94
C TYR A 192 -18.11 -1.50 -5.19
N LEU A 193 -17.65 -1.25 -3.96
CA LEU A 193 -17.08 -2.25 -3.05
C LEU A 193 -18.07 -3.38 -2.73
N GLN A 194 -19.38 -3.12 -2.67
CA GLN A 194 -20.37 -4.17 -2.40
C GLN A 194 -20.40 -5.28 -3.45
N SER A 195 -20.23 -4.93 -4.73
CA SER A 195 -20.19 -5.92 -5.81
C SER A 195 -18.93 -6.79 -5.74
N TRP A 196 -17.80 -6.20 -5.33
CA TRP A 196 -16.51 -6.87 -5.20
C TRP A 196 -16.45 -7.74 -3.94
N LEU A 197 -17.01 -7.27 -2.82
CA LEU A 197 -17.04 -8.00 -1.55
C LEU A 197 -17.66 -9.39 -1.68
N ARG A 198 -18.67 -9.56 -2.55
CA ARG A 198 -19.26 -10.88 -2.84
C ARG A 198 -18.26 -11.85 -3.47
N GLU A 199 -17.32 -11.36 -4.29
CA GLU A 199 -16.29 -12.20 -4.91
C GLU A 199 -15.22 -12.69 -3.91
N PHE A 200 -15.05 -11.93 -2.82
CA PHE A 200 -14.07 -12.18 -1.75
C PHE A 200 -14.64 -12.80 -0.48
N ALA A 201 -15.97 -12.92 -0.35
CA ALA A 201 -16.65 -13.38 0.86
C ALA A 201 -16.07 -14.69 1.45
N ASP A 202 -15.78 -15.66 0.58
CA ASP A 202 -15.21 -16.96 0.98
C ASP A 202 -13.69 -17.07 0.76
N LYS A 203 -13.03 -15.99 0.32
CA LYS A 203 -11.63 -15.98 -0.14
C LYS A 203 -10.76 -15.02 0.66
N LYS A 204 -10.81 -15.11 2.00
CA LYS A 204 -10.05 -14.24 2.92
C LYS A 204 -8.55 -14.12 2.60
N HIS A 205 -7.92 -15.21 2.16
CA HIS A 205 -6.51 -15.20 1.75
C HIS A 205 -6.25 -14.34 0.49
N LYS A 206 -7.21 -14.25 -0.43
CA LYS A 206 -7.10 -13.36 -1.59
C LYS A 206 -7.18 -11.90 -1.19
N LEU A 207 -8.00 -11.55 -0.20
CA LEU A 207 -8.08 -10.18 0.29
C LEU A 207 -6.75 -9.74 0.91
N VAL A 208 -6.06 -10.61 1.66
CA VAL A 208 -4.72 -10.31 2.19
C VAL A 208 -3.70 -10.10 1.08
N SER A 209 -3.76 -10.91 0.02
CA SER A 209 -2.90 -10.74 -1.16
C SER A 209 -3.19 -9.42 -1.87
N VAL A 210 -4.46 -9.07 -2.08
CA VAL A 210 -4.89 -7.82 -2.70
C VAL A 210 -4.42 -6.62 -1.88
N ALA A 211 -4.59 -6.65 -0.57
CA ALA A 211 -4.09 -5.60 0.31
C ALA A 211 -2.56 -5.46 0.27
N SER A 212 -1.85 -6.59 0.19
CA SER A 212 -0.38 -6.59 0.06
C SER A 212 0.07 -5.99 -1.27
N ASP A 213 -0.65 -6.30 -2.36
CA ASP A 213 -0.38 -5.71 -3.68
C ASP A 213 -0.70 -4.22 -3.68
N ALA A 214 -1.82 -3.81 -3.10
CA ALA A 214 -2.23 -2.42 -2.97
C ALA A 214 -1.21 -1.58 -2.19
N GLN A 215 -0.67 -2.12 -1.09
CA GLN A 215 0.40 -1.44 -0.33
C GLN A 215 1.65 -1.24 -1.20
N ARG A 216 2.10 -2.26 -1.93
CA ARG A 216 3.26 -2.14 -2.84
C ARG A 216 3.04 -1.09 -3.91
N ILE A 217 1.83 -1.00 -4.46
CA ILE A 217 1.46 0.02 -5.44
C ILE A 217 1.55 1.41 -4.80
N ALA A 218 0.96 1.57 -3.61
CA ALA A 218 0.96 2.84 -2.91
C ALA A 218 2.39 3.30 -2.58
N ASP A 219 3.19 2.42 -1.96
CA ASP A 219 4.60 2.66 -1.62
C ASP A 219 5.38 3.10 -2.87
N TRP A 220 5.26 2.36 -3.97
CA TRP A 220 5.94 2.66 -5.22
C TRP A 220 5.53 4.02 -5.81
N LEU A 221 4.24 4.37 -5.78
CA LEU A 221 3.77 5.68 -6.23
C LEU A 221 4.32 6.81 -5.34
N ILE A 222 4.33 6.62 -4.02
CA ILE A 222 4.85 7.60 -3.07
C ILE A 222 6.36 7.80 -3.22
N GLU A 223 7.12 6.73 -3.44
CA GLU A 223 8.57 6.79 -3.70
C GLU A 223 8.91 7.63 -4.96
N ARG A 224 8.01 7.66 -5.95
CA ARG A 224 8.17 8.52 -7.14
C ARG A 224 8.03 10.02 -6.83
N ALA A 225 7.24 10.38 -5.82
CA ALA A 225 7.23 11.75 -5.29
C ALA A 225 8.50 12.05 -4.47
N GLY A 226 8.93 11.11 -3.63
CA GLY A 226 10.05 11.27 -2.69
C GLY A 226 11.44 11.27 -3.35
N SER A 227 11.61 10.59 -4.47
CA SER A 227 12.89 10.54 -5.23
C SER A 227 13.34 11.90 -5.79
N LYS A 228 12.55 12.97 -5.62
CA LYS A 228 12.91 14.34 -6.02
C LYS A 228 12.76 15.41 -4.93
N VAL A 229 12.32 15.08 -3.72
CA VAL A 229 12.33 16.05 -2.60
C VAL A 229 13.74 16.16 -2.01
N VAL A 230 14.50 15.06 -1.98
CA VAL A 230 15.90 15.06 -1.52
C VAL A 230 16.84 15.83 -2.47
N ALA A 231 16.50 15.95 -3.75
CA ALA A 231 17.33 16.63 -4.74
C ALA A 231 17.24 18.17 -4.71
N ARG A 232 16.29 18.76 -3.96
CA ARG A 232 16.14 20.23 -3.85
C ARG A 232 16.82 20.83 -2.62
N ASP A 233 17.06 20.04 -1.58
CA ASP A 233 17.70 20.51 -0.36
C ASP A 233 19.23 20.52 -0.46
N ASP A 234 19.82 19.76 -1.37
CA ASP A 234 21.27 19.73 -1.58
C ASP A 234 21.81 20.90 -2.45
N GLU A 235 20.96 21.60 -3.20
CA GLU A 235 21.37 22.75 -4.04
C GLU A 235 21.28 24.11 -3.32
N MET A 236 20.63 24.17 -2.16
CA MET A 236 20.46 25.41 -1.38
C MET A 236 21.42 25.54 -0.18
N ALA A 237 22.31 24.55 0.03
CA ALA A 237 23.27 24.52 1.13
C ALA A 237 24.72 24.86 0.72
N VAL A 238 24.92 25.51 -0.43
CA VAL A 238 26.22 26.09 -0.82
C VAL A 238 26.00 27.51 -1.35
N GLY A 239 25.97 28.47 -0.44
CA GLY A 239 25.94 29.91 -0.72
C GLY A 239 26.38 30.71 0.50
#